data_AF-A0A662GNH2-F1
#
_entry.id   AF-A0A662GNH2-F1
#
_cell.length_a   1.000
_cell.length_b   1.000
_cell.length_c   1.000
_cell.angle_alpha   90.00
_cell.angle_beta   90.00
_cell.angle_gamma   90.00
#
_symmetry.space_group_name_H-M   'P 1'
#
loop_
_entity.id
_entity.type
_entity.pdbx_description
1 polymer ?
#
loop_
_entity_poly.entity_id
_entity_poly.type
_entity_poly.pdbx_seq_one_letter_code
_entity_poly.pdbx_strand_id
1 'polypeptide(L)'
;MNLGRALELVLIVLVVAYFASRAHVVAMRWHSRQHTQTLNRALAYLILTGPHNSTRVRDFVLKAGGGDVVFIGEHFGLASVYTAPGSVGYAVSLLAEDRVTYDSGWPYGFYRLKGLFLSPENYTVVEVRARA
;
A
#
# COMPACT_ATOMS: atom_id res chain seq x y z
N MET A 1 4.61 44.03 12.71
CA MET A 1 4.83 42.62 12.31
C MET A 1 5.83 42.64 11.17
N ASN A 2 7.00 42.01 11.32
CA ASN A 2 8.09 42.16 10.35
C ASN A 2 7.77 41.34 9.09
N LEU A 3 7.75 41.99 7.92
CA LEU A 3 7.42 41.37 6.63
C LEU A 3 8.20 40.06 6.38
N GLY A 4 9.47 40.03 6.79
CA GLY A 4 10.31 38.82 6.68
C GLY A 4 9.79 37.63 7.49
N ARG A 5 9.25 37.83 8.69
CA ARG A 5 8.66 36.74 9.49
C ARG A 5 7.33 36.24 8.93
N ALA A 6 6.57 37.12 8.28
CA ALA A 6 5.33 36.72 7.61
C ALA A 6 5.62 35.83 6.38
N LEU A 7 6.65 36.17 5.59
CA LEU A 7 7.10 35.36 4.46
C LEU A 7 7.64 33.99 4.90
N GLU A 8 8.40 33.94 5.98
CA GLU A 8 8.93 32.70 6.54
C GLU A 8 7.81 31.74 6.98
N LEU A 9 6.78 32.27 7.66
CA LEU A 9 5.59 31.50 8.05
C LEU A 9 4.83 30.95 6.84
N VAL A 10 4.63 31.76 5.80
CA VAL A 10 3.96 31.33 4.56
C VAL A 10 4.77 30.21 3.89
N LEU A 11 6.09 30.34 3.83
CA LEU A 11 6.97 29.32 3.25
C LEU A 11 6.86 27.98 4.02
N ILE A 12 6.89 28.04 5.36
CA ILE A 12 6.74 26.85 6.21
C ILE A 12 5.38 26.17 5.96
N VAL A 13 4.29 26.95 5.90
CA VAL A 13 2.95 26.41 5.63
C VAL A 13 2.89 25.74 4.26
N LEU A 14 3.44 26.36 3.22
CA LEU A 14 3.47 25.79 1.87
C LEU A 14 4.30 24.50 1.81
N VAL A 15 5.45 24.48 2.46
CA VAL A 15 6.31 23.28 2.53
C VAL A 15 5.59 22.16 3.29
N VAL A 16 5.02 22.43 4.45
CA VAL A 16 4.27 21.45 5.24
C VAL A 16 3.06 20.92 4.47
N ALA A 17 2.29 21.80 3.81
CA ALA A 17 1.16 21.40 2.98
C ALA A 17 1.60 20.53 1.79
N TYR A 18 2.71 20.87 1.15
CA TYR A 18 3.28 20.07 0.06
C TYR A 18 3.69 18.67 0.53
N PHE A 19 4.41 18.57 1.65
CA PHE A 19 4.78 17.27 2.22
C PHE A 19 3.55 16.47 2.67
N ALA A 20 2.56 17.12 3.30
CA ALA A 20 1.31 16.48 3.69
C ALA A 20 0.49 15.99 2.49
N SER A 21 0.48 16.73 1.37
CA SER A 21 -0.19 16.33 0.13
C SER A 21 0.44 15.09 -0.52
N ARG A 22 1.71 14.82 -0.22
CA ARG A 22 2.44 13.61 -0.65
C ARG A 22 2.49 12.52 0.42
N ALA A 23 1.72 12.65 1.50
CA ALA A 23 1.64 11.63 2.52
C ALA A 23 0.98 10.36 1.93
N HIS A 24 1.67 9.24 2.07
CA HIS A 24 1.18 7.93 1.66
C HIS A 24 0.42 7.32 2.84
N VAL A 25 -0.80 6.84 2.59
CA VAL A 25 -1.63 6.20 3.63
C VAL A 25 -1.55 4.69 3.49
N VAL A 26 -1.34 4.02 4.62
CA VAL A 26 -1.14 2.58 4.71
C VAL A 26 -2.21 1.98 5.59
N ALA A 27 -3.03 1.11 5.02
CA ALA A 27 -4.01 0.34 5.78
C ALA A 27 -3.68 -1.15 5.67
N MET A 28 -3.62 -1.84 6.81
CA MET A 28 -3.28 -3.25 6.87
C MET A 28 -4.16 -3.98 7.86
N ARG A 29 -4.60 -5.18 7.46
CA ARG A 29 -5.26 -6.12 8.37
C ARG A 29 -4.25 -7.16 8.82
N TRP A 30 -3.81 -7.04 10.08
CA TRP A 30 -2.78 -7.90 10.68
C TRP A 30 -3.40 -9.14 11.30
N HIS A 31 -2.70 -10.27 11.20
CA HIS A 31 -2.99 -11.47 11.99
C HIS A 31 -1.88 -11.68 13.04
N SER A 32 -2.26 -12.02 14.27
CA SER A 32 -1.37 -12.05 15.44
C SER A 32 -0.60 -13.36 15.67
N ARG A 33 -0.77 -14.36 14.81
CA ARG A 33 -0.07 -15.64 14.96
C ARG A 33 1.44 -15.47 14.71
N GLN A 34 2.26 -16.28 15.38
CA GLN A 34 3.73 -16.20 15.31
C GLN A 34 4.25 -16.31 13.87
N HIS A 35 3.63 -17.15 13.04
CA HIS A 35 3.95 -17.29 11.61
C HIS A 35 3.50 -16.10 10.76
N THR A 36 2.38 -15.45 11.11
CA THR A 36 1.88 -14.29 10.34
C THR A 36 2.63 -13.01 10.66
N GLN A 37 3.32 -12.91 11.81
CA GLN A 37 4.15 -11.74 12.17
C GLN A 37 5.32 -11.49 11.20
N THR A 38 5.93 -12.55 10.66
CA THR A 38 7.03 -12.43 9.68
C THR A 38 6.54 -11.88 8.34
N LEU A 39 5.39 -12.37 7.86
CA LEU A 39 4.75 -11.89 6.62
C LEU A 39 4.18 -10.47 6.76
N ASN A 40 3.62 -10.17 7.91
CA ASN A 40 3.17 -8.84 8.31
C ASN A 40 4.29 -7.78 8.24
N ARG A 41 5.48 -8.09 8.78
CA ARG A 41 6.67 -7.22 8.65
C ARG A 41 7.10 -7.07 7.21
N ALA A 42 7.02 -8.15 6.44
CA ALA A 42 7.42 -8.13 5.05
C ALA A 42 6.52 -7.20 4.22
N LEU A 43 5.21 -7.28 4.42
CA LEU A 43 4.21 -6.38 3.86
C LEU A 43 4.44 -4.93 4.31
N ALA A 44 4.70 -4.69 5.59
CA ALA A 44 4.91 -3.33 6.11
C ALA A 44 6.13 -2.64 5.49
N TYR A 45 7.24 -3.38 5.34
CA TYR A 45 8.43 -2.88 4.67
C TYR A 45 8.15 -2.52 3.21
N LEU A 46 7.40 -3.39 2.52
CA LEU A 46 6.98 -3.22 1.12
C LEU A 46 6.31 -1.88 0.86
N ILE A 47 5.44 -1.50 1.79
CA ILE A 47 4.62 -0.30 1.71
C ILE A 47 5.44 0.96 2.05
N LEU A 48 6.40 0.84 2.97
CA LEU A 48 7.24 1.97 3.39
C LEU A 48 8.34 2.32 2.38
N THR A 49 8.79 1.38 1.55
CA THR A 49 9.92 1.61 0.64
C THR A 49 9.58 2.16 -0.75
N GLY A 50 8.32 2.59 -1.00
CA GLY A 50 7.77 3.07 -2.28
C GLY A 50 8.81 3.41 -3.34
N PRO A 51 9.12 2.48 -4.26
CA PRO A 51 8.29 2.18 -5.44
C PRO A 51 7.99 0.68 -5.57
N HIS A 52 6.76 0.34 -5.97
CA HIS A 52 6.33 -1.05 -6.16
C HIS A 52 7.04 -1.70 -7.35
N ASN A 53 8.06 -2.52 -7.07
CA ASN A 53 8.63 -3.46 -8.02
C ASN A 53 8.11 -4.86 -7.69
N SER A 54 7.06 -5.31 -8.38
CA SER A 54 6.37 -6.60 -8.16
C SER A 54 7.32 -7.81 -8.02
N THR A 55 8.45 -7.81 -8.74
CA THR A 55 9.44 -8.89 -8.65
C THR A 55 10.13 -8.89 -7.28
N ARG A 56 10.57 -7.73 -6.80
CA ARG A 56 11.18 -7.60 -5.47
C ARG A 56 10.19 -7.93 -4.35
N VAL A 57 8.92 -7.61 -4.57
CA VAL A 57 7.81 -7.91 -3.65
C VAL A 57 7.68 -9.41 -3.46
N ARG A 58 7.52 -10.13 -4.57
CA ARG A 58 7.42 -11.58 -4.59
C ARG A 58 8.63 -12.23 -3.92
N ASP A 59 9.84 -11.87 -4.33
CA ASP A 59 11.07 -12.48 -3.82
C ASP A 59 11.22 -12.29 -2.31
N PHE A 60 10.87 -11.10 -1.81
CA PHE A 60 10.96 -10.81 -0.39
C PHE A 60 9.89 -11.55 0.44
N VAL A 61 8.64 -11.58 -0.02
CA VAL A 61 7.55 -12.32 0.65
C VAL A 61 7.84 -13.82 0.64
N LEU A 62 8.34 -14.37 -0.47
CA LEU A 62 8.75 -15.77 -0.56
C LEU A 62 9.97 -16.08 0.30
N LYS A 63 10.94 -15.16 0.41
CA LYS A 63 12.06 -15.31 1.34
C LYS A 63 11.62 -15.30 2.80
N ALA A 64 10.62 -14.48 3.14
CA ALA A 64 10.12 -14.32 4.50
C ALA A 64 9.17 -15.43 4.95
N GLY A 65 8.24 -15.84 4.07
CA GLY A 65 7.23 -16.87 4.36
C GLY A 65 7.53 -18.26 3.81
N GLY A 66 8.51 -18.40 2.91
CA GLY A 66 8.92 -19.70 2.36
C GLY A 66 7.75 -20.46 1.74
N GLY A 67 7.69 -21.77 2.03
CA GLY A 67 6.63 -22.65 1.56
C GLY A 67 5.24 -22.40 2.18
N ASP A 68 5.13 -21.53 3.18
CA ASP A 68 3.85 -21.19 3.81
C ASP A 68 3.07 -20.16 3.00
N VAL A 69 3.72 -19.48 2.05
CA VAL A 69 3.03 -18.60 1.10
C VAL A 69 2.34 -19.47 0.06
N VAL A 70 1.04 -19.26 -0.09
CA VAL A 70 0.18 -19.98 -1.04
C VAL A 70 -0.09 -19.14 -2.27
N PHE A 71 -0.30 -17.83 -2.09
CA PHE A 71 -0.72 -16.94 -3.16
C PHE A 71 -0.22 -15.52 -2.90
N ILE A 72 0.21 -14.84 -3.95
CA ILE A 72 0.49 -13.40 -3.94
C ILE A 72 -0.21 -12.78 -5.16
N GLY A 73 -1.15 -11.87 -4.90
CA GLY A 73 -1.86 -11.09 -5.91
C GLY A 73 -1.64 -9.60 -5.68
N GLU A 74 -1.54 -8.85 -6.78
CA GLU A 74 -1.42 -7.40 -6.77
C GLU A 74 -2.58 -6.82 -7.59
N HIS A 75 -3.35 -5.91 -6.98
CA HIS A 75 -4.41 -5.17 -7.66
C HIS A 75 -3.99 -3.72 -7.81
N PHE A 76 -4.03 -3.19 -9.03
CA PHE A 76 -3.65 -1.81 -9.32
C PHE A 76 -4.85 -1.00 -9.76
N GLY A 77 -5.05 0.20 -9.22
CA GLY A 77 -6.04 1.11 -9.77
C GLY A 77 -5.63 2.58 -9.67
N LEU A 78 -6.36 3.42 -10.38
CA LEU A 78 -6.14 4.86 -10.42
C LEU A 78 -6.88 5.52 -9.25
N ALA A 79 -6.18 6.39 -8.52
CA ALA A 79 -6.75 7.15 -7.41
C ALA A 79 -7.33 8.52 -7.87
N SER A 80 -7.23 8.85 -9.17
CA SER A 80 -7.65 10.14 -9.70
C SER A 80 -9.16 10.22 -9.96
N VAL A 81 -9.81 11.12 -9.23
CA VAL A 81 -11.15 11.64 -9.53
C VAL A 81 -11.09 13.14 -9.50
N TYR A 82 -11.28 13.76 -10.66
CA TYR A 82 -11.71 15.15 -10.72
C TYR A 82 -13.12 15.24 -10.10
N THR A 83 -13.19 15.68 -8.85
CA THR A 83 -14.44 16.13 -8.23
C THR A 83 -14.60 17.61 -8.55
N ALA A 84 -15.75 17.99 -9.10
CA ALA A 84 -16.14 19.39 -9.22
C ALA A 84 -16.07 20.08 -7.85
N PRO A 85 -15.88 21.42 -7.77
CA PRO A 85 -15.70 22.11 -6.50
C PRO A 85 -16.95 21.93 -5.62
N GLY A 86 -16.81 21.23 -4.49
CA GLY A 86 -17.88 21.10 -3.48
C GLY A 86 -18.16 19.70 -2.93
N SER A 87 -17.55 18.64 -3.47
CA SER A 87 -17.77 17.26 -2.99
C SER A 87 -16.45 16.56 -2.65
N VAL A 88 -16.30 16.17 -1.38
CA VAL A 88 -15.21 15.29 -0.91
C VAL A 88 -15.59 13.85 -1.27
N GLY A 89 -15.17 13.39 -2.45
CA GLY A 89 -15.43 12.03 -2.92
C GLY A 89 -14.17 11.38 -3.46
N TYR A 90 -13.58 10.45 -2.70
CA TYR A 90 -12.65 9.47 -3.25
C TYR A 90 -13.46 8.47 -4.09
N ALA A 91 -13.57 8.68 -5.41
CA ALA A 91 -14.05 7.60 -6.28
C ALA A 91 -12.84 6.72 -6.65
N VAL A 92 -12.72 5.59 -5.96
CA VAL A 92 -11.79 4.53 -6.36
C VAL A 92 -12.26 4.03 -7.72
N SER A 93 -11.52 4.33 -8.80
CA SER A 93 -11.87 3.82 -10.13
C SER A 93 -11.70 2.30 -10.13
N LEU A 94 -12.76 1.59 -10.54
CA LEU A 94 -12.86 0.11 -10.56
C LEU A 94 -12.08 -0.54 -11.72
N LEU A 95 -11.19 0.18 -12.40
CA LEU A 95 -10.24 -0.38 -13.36
C LEU A 95 -9.09 -1.11 -12.63
N ALA A 96 -9.44 -1.98 -11.69
CA ALA A 96 -8.48 -2.76 -10.93
C ALA A 96 -7.96 -3.89 -11.82
N GLU A 97 -6.76 -3.76 -12.37
CA GLU A 97 -6.08 -4.89 -13.01
C GLU A 97 -5.52 -5.80 -11.90
N ASP A 98 -5.98 -7.06 -11.89
CA ASP A 98 -5.46 -8.10 -11.00
C ASP A 98 -4.27 -8.80 -11.66
N ARG A 99 -3.13 -8.77 -10.98
CA ARG A 99 -1.90 -9.44 -11.39
C ARG A 99 -1.52 -10.48 -10.35
N VAL A 100 -1.63 -11.75 -10.73
CA VAL A 100 -1.11 -12.87 -9.93
C VAL A 100 0.40 -12.92 -10.09
N THR A 101 1.14 -12.73 -9.00
CA THR A 101 2.62 -12.80 -9.01
C THR A 101 3.12 -14.17 -8.54
N TYR A 102 2.34 -14.89 -7.74
CA TYR A 102 2.67 -16.24 -7.28
C TYR A 102 1.42 -17.03 -6.91
N ASP A 103 1.40 -18.32 -7.28
CA ASP A 103 0.41 -19.31 -6.84
C ASP A 103 1.12 -20.66 -6.63
N SER A 104 0.96 -21.25 -5.43
CA SER A 104 1.53 -22.53 -5.07
C SER A 104 0.63 -23.73 -5.42
N GLY A 105 -0.61 -23.50 -5.84
CA GLY A 105 -1.61 -24.54 -6.10
C GLY A 105 -2.07 -25.30 -4.84
N TRP A 106 -1.87 -24.73 -3.64
CA TRP A 106 -2.21 -25.40 -2.38
C TRP A 106 -3.74 -25.44 -2.16
N PRO A 107 -4.36 -26.62 -2.00
CA PRO A 107 -5.82 -26.75 -2.05
C PRO A 107 -6.51 -26.57 -0.68
N TYR A 108 -5.77 -26.43 0.42
CA TYR A 108 -6.33 -26.36 1.78
C TYR A 108 -6.49 -24.93 2.31
N GLY A 109 -6.99 -24.80 3.55
CA GLY A 109 -7.28 -23.51 4.18
C GLY A 109 -6.08 -22.56 4.29
N PHE A 110 -6.37 -21.26 4.20
CA PHE A 110 -5.38 -20.18 4.24
C PHE A 110 -5.90 -18.96 5.02
N TYR A 111 -4.99 -18.18 5.61
CA TYR A 111 -5.25 -16.82 6.07
C TYR A 111 -4.91 -15.82 4.97
N ARG A 112 -5.69 -14.75 4.90
CA ARG A 112 -5.52 -13.69 3.91
C ARG A 112 -4.98 -12.42 4.58
N LEU A 113 -3.80 -12.01 4.17
CA LEU A 113 -3.14 -10.77 4.54
C LEU A 113 -3.35 -9.77 3.40
N LYS A 114 -3.81 -8.56 3.72
CA LYS A 114 -3.98 -7.49 2.74
C LYS A 114 -3.23 -6.24 3.18
N GLY A 115 -2.44 -5.68 2.27
CA GLY A 115 -1.85 -4.36 2.40
C GLY A 115 -2.42 -3.44 1.32
N LEU A 116 -2.89 -2.27 1.73
CA LEU A 116 -3.29 -1.19 0.82
C LEU A 116 -2.21 -0.11 0.85
N PHE A 117 -1.64 0.16 -0.33
CA PHE A 117 -0.78 1.30 -0.59
C PHE A 117 -1.58 2.36 -1.34
N LEU A 118 -1.66 3.57 -0.77
CA LEU A 118 -2.27 4.73 -1.40
C LEU A 118 -1.17 5.73 -1.75
N SER A 119 -1.07 6.07 -3.03
CA SER A 119 -0.35 7.24 -3.50
C SER A 119 -1.35 8.28 -4.04
N PRO A 120 -0.92 9.53 -4.25
CA PRO A 120 -1.79 10.57 -4.81
C PRO A 120 -2.37 10.22 -6.19
N GLU A 121 -1.71 9.36 -6.97
CA GLU A 121 -2.08 9.06 -8.37
C GLU A 121 -2.69 7.67 -8.54
N ASN A 122 -2.31 6.73 -7.68
CA ASN A 122 -2.70 5.32 -7.79
C ASN A 122 -2.88 4.67 -6.43
N TYR A 123 -3.53 3.50 -6.44
CA TYR A 123 -3.53 2.59 -5.32
C TYR A 123 -3.05 1.22 -5.75
N THR A 124 -2.42 0.51 -4.82
CA THR A 124 -2.02 -0.88 -4.99
C THR A 124 -2.50 -1.68 -3.79
N VAL A 125 -3.22 -2.77 -4.03
CA VAL A 125 -3.58 -3.74 -3.00
C VAL A 125 -2.74 -4.99 -3.20
N VAL A 126 -1.95 -5.34 -2.20
CA VAL A 126 -1.21 -6.60 -2.18
C VAL A 126 -1.97 -7.58 -1.30
N GLU A 127 -2.39 -8.70 -1.88
CA GLU A 127 -3.01 -9.82 -1.18
C GLU A 127 -2.02 -10.97 -1.08
N VAL A 128 -1.67 -11.37 0.14
CA VAL A 128 -0.87 -12.56 0.41
C VAL A 128 -1.75 -13.58 1.13
N ARG A 129 -1.81 -14.80 0.61
CA ARG A 129 -2.44 -15.93 1.32
C ARG A 129 -1.36 -16.82 1.90
N ALA A 130 -1.47 -17.11 3.18
CA ALA A 130 -0.55 -17.99 3.90
C ALA A 130 -1.30 -19.20 4.43
N ARG A 131 -0.63 -20.35 4.56
CA ARG A 131 -1.22 -21.59 5.11
C ARG A 131 -1.84 -21.36 6.50
N ALA A 132 -2.96 -22.04 6.76
CA ALA A 132 -3.77 -21.85 7.98
C ALA A 132 -3.32 -22.64 9.22
#